data_AF-A0AAV8YTM8-F1
#
_entry.id   AF-A0AAV8YTM8-F1
#
_cell.length_a   1.000
_cell.length_b   1.000
_cell.length_c   1.000
_cell.angle_alpha   90.00
_cell.angle_beta   90.00
_cell.angle_gamma   90.00
#
_symmetry.space_group_name_H-M   'P 1'
#
loop_
_entity.id
_entity.type
_entity.pdbx_description
1 polymer ?
#
loop_
_entity_poly.entity_id
_entity_poly.type
_entity_poly.pdbx_seq_one_letter_code
_entity_poly.pdbx_strand_id
1 'polypeptide(L)'
;MRLNWDDINKISNVFPNIEELRAPYNNITDLTTPKHHSLPKLRVLDLEGNDIKYWSEVNKLSVVASLEHLMLENTKLENIYFDSSSIPFFNGRPIKDDERRGAEYDYIRKYALEWIKVKNTAEEKLFLLEHNRYLELIESNDR
;
A
#
# COMPACT_ATOMS: atom_id res chain seq x y z
N MET A 1 4.42 12.82 -23.79
CA MET A 1 3.50 11.76 -24.28
C MET A 1 2.30 11.73 -23.34
N ARG A 2 1.12 11.27 -23.74
CA ARG A 2 -0.04 11.14 -22.83
C ARG A 2 -0.42 9.67 -22.71
N LEU A 3 0.40 8.91 -21.98
CA LEU A 3 0.10 7.50 -21.73
C LEU A 3 -1.11 7.39 -20.80
N ASN A 4 -1.95 6.40 -21.06
CA ASN A 4 -2.95 5.89 -20.11
C ASN A 4 -2.56 4.46 -19.69
N TRP A 5 -3.32 3.86 -18.77
CA TRP A 5 -3.00 2.52 -18.27
C TRP A 5 -3.25 1.39 -19.29
N ASP A 6 -4.13 1.60 -20.27
CA ASP A 6 -4.31 0.65 -21.37
C ASP A 6 -3.05 0.56 -22.24
N ASP A 7 -2.35 1.69 -22.43
CA ASP A 7 -1.05 1.68 -23.11
C ASP A 7 0.01 0.91 -22.30
N ILE A 8 -0.01 1.03 -20.97
CA ILE A 8 0.84 0.21 -20.07
C ILE A 8 0.52 -1.28 -20.21
N ASN A 9 -0.76 -1.64 -20.27
CA ASN A 9 -1.20 -3.02 -20.50
C ASN A 9 -0.77 -3.56 -21.88
N LYS A 10 -0.65 -2.70 -22.90
CA LYS A 10 -0.07 -3.10 -24.20
C LYS A 10 1.43 -3.32 -24.10
N ILE A 11 2.14 -2.44 -23.38
CA ILE A 11 3.59 -2.58 -23.15
C ILE A 11 3.89 -3.87 -22.38
N SER A 12 3.09 -4.21 -21.37
CA SER A 12 3.28 -5.44 -20.60
C SER A 12 3.16 -6.71 -21.46
N ASN A 13 2.29 -6.68 -22.48
CA ASN A 13 2.17 -7.76 -23.46
C ASN A 13 3.40 -7.91 -24.36
N VAL A 14 4.02 -6.79 -24.74
CA VAL A 14 5.22 -6.80 -25.59
C VAL A 14 6.47 -7.14 -24.79
N PHE A 15 6.55 -6.70 -23.53
CA PHE A 15 7.68 -6.89 -22.62
C PHE A 15 7.24 -7.61 -21.34
N PRO A 16 6.93 -8.92 -21.41
CA PRO A 16 6.36 -9.67 -20.28
C PRO A 16 7.31 -9.86 -19.10
N ASN A 17 8.60 -9.57 -19.26
CA ASN A 17 9.62 -9.71 -18.21
C ASN A 17 10.14 -8.35 -17.70
N ILE A 18 9.39 -7.26 -17.92
CA ILE A 18 9.81 -5.94 -17.45
C ILE A 18 9.91 -5.91 -15.92
N GLU A 19 11.05 -5.42 -15.42
CA GLU A 19 11.32 -5.30 -13.98
C GLU A 19 11.09 -3.88 -13.46
N GLU A 20 11.23 -2.89 -14.34
CA GLU A 20 11.12 -1.48 -14.00
C GLU A 20 10.31 -0.76 -15.08
N LEU A 21 9.21 -0.13 -14.66
CA LEU A 21 8.34 0.66 -15.52
C LEU A 21 8.19 2.05 -14.93
N ARG A 22 8.61 3.05 -15.70
CA ARG A 22 8.45 4.46 -15.33
C ARG A 22 7.56 5.17 -16.33
N ALA A 23 6.47 5.76 -15.83
CA ALA A 23 5.54 6.56 -16.61
C ALA A 23 5.18 7.88 -15.89
N PRO A 24 6.17 8.68 -15.44
CA PRO A 24 5.89 9.91 -14.72
C PRO A 24 5.28 10.98 -15.65
N TYR A 25 4.49 11.89 -15.08
CA TYR A 25 3.84 13.02 -15.73
C TYR A 25 3.00 12.65 -16.96
N ASN A 26 2.18 11.61 -16.83
CA ASN A 26 1.21 11.16 -17.84
C ASN A 26 -0.25 11.41 -17.38
N ASN A 27 -1.23 10.80 -18.05
CA ASN A 27 -2.66 10.97 -17.76
C ASN A 27 -3.27 9.66 -17.24
N ILE A 28 -2.53 8.95 -16.39
CA ILE A 28 -3.01 7.71 -15.76
C ILE A 28 -3.94 8.07 -14.61
N THR A 29 -5.18 7.60 -14.67
CA THR A 29 -6.20 7.83 -13.64
C THR A 29 -6.78 6.53 -13.09
N ASP A 30 -6.68 5.44 -13.84
CA ASP A 30 -7.17 4.11 -13.50
C ASP A 30 -6.02 3.10 -13.62
N LEU A 31 -5.96 2.12 -12.72
CA LEU A 31 -4.91 1.10 -12.67
C LEU A 31 -5.45 -0.33 -12.89
N THR A 32 -6.52 -0.45 -13.66
CA THR A 32 -7.17 -1.74 -13.93
C THR A 32 -6.25 -2.63 -14.73
N THR A 33 -5.68 -3.60 -14.02
CA THR A 33 -4.80 -4.62 -14.59
C THR A 33 -5.64 -5.88 -14.82
N PRO A 34 -5.74 -6.39 -16.06
CA PRO A 34 -6.47 -7.63 -16.30
C PRO A 34 -5.85 -8.80 -15.53
N LYS A 35 -6.67 -9.69 -14.96
CA LYS A 35 -6.20 -10.83 -14.14
C LYS A 35 -5.16 -11.73 -14.82
N HIS A 36 -5.17 -11.79 -16.16
CA HIS A 36 -4.25 -12.60 -16.96
C HIS A 36 -3.00 -11.84 -17.45
N HIS A 37 -2.88 -10.56 -17.13
CA HIS A 37 -1.80 -9.67 -17.56
C HIS A 37 -0.99 -9.21 -16.34
N SER A 38 -0.60 -10.17 -15.50
CA SER A 38 0.28 -9.89 -14.37
C SER A 38 1.66 -9.54 -14.93
N LEU A 39 2.14 -8.35 -14.62
CA LEU A 39 3.52 -7.91 -14.78
C LEU A 39 4.38 -8.71 -13.79
N PRO A 40 4.80 -9.94 -14.12
CA PRO A 40 5.13 -10.95 -13.12
C PRO A 40 6.48 -10.69 -12.48
N LYS A 41 7.34 -9.88 -13.13
CA LYS A 41 8.66 -9.50 -12.64
C LYS A 41 8.79 -8.03 -12.30
N LEU A 42 7.70 -7.25 -12.36
CA LEU A 42 7.77 -5.81 -12.14
C LEU A 42 8.02 -5.52 -10.66
N ARG A 43 9.18 -4.93 -10.40
CA ARG A 43 9.66 -4.57 -9.06
C ARG A 43 9.55 -3.07 -8.80
N VAL A 44 9.72 -2.24 -9.82
CA VAL A 44 9.68 -0.78 -9.70
C VAL A 44 8.60 -0.21 -10.61
N LEU A 45 7.67 0.54 -10.04
CA LEU A 45 6.62 1.25 -10.76
C LEU A 45 6.62 2.73 -10.37
N ASP A 46 6.92 3.58 -11.33
CA ASP A 46 6.91 5.03 -11.15
C ASP A 46 5.73 5.67 -11.89
N LEU A 47 4.82 6.25 -11.09
CA LEU A 47 3.60 6.92 -11.55
C LEU A 47 3.55 8.38 -11.06
N GLU A 48 4.69 8.98 -10.76
CA GLU A 48 4.78 10.37 -10.33
C GLU A 48 3.98 11.30 -11.25
N GLY A 49 3.27 12.28 -10.70
CA GLY A 49 2.61 13.33 -11.48
C GLY A 49 1.43 12.88 -12.34
N ASN A 50 0.88 11.69 -12.09
CA ASN A 50 -0.35 11.21 -12.72
C ASN A 50 -1.59 11.57 -11.89
N ASP A 51 -2.76 11.62 -12.55
CA ASP A 51 -4.04 12.04 -11.96
C ASP A 51 -4.77 10.90 -11.18
N ILE A 52 -4.02 10.12 -10.41
CA ILE A 52 -4.56 9.02 -9.59
C ILE A 52 -5.17 9.61 -8.33
N LYS A 53 -6.50 9.62 -8.29
CA LYS A 53 -7.28 10.30 -7.23
C LYS A 53 -7.62 9.39 -6.05
N TYR A 54 -7.95 8.13 -6.32
CA TYR A 54 -8.55 7.23 -5.34
C TYR A 54 -7.61 6.09 -4.98
N TRP A 55 -7.50 5.79 -3.69
CA TRP A 55 -6.70 4.66 -3.20
C TRP A 55 -7.21 3.29 -3.69
N SER A 56 -8.50 3.19 -4.01
CA SER A 56 -9.07 2.01 -4.67
C SER A 56 -8.37 1.66 -5.98
N GLU A 57 -7.83 2.65 -6.69
CA GLU A 57 -7.04 2.43 -7.91
C GLU A 57 -5.69 1.80 -7.57
N VAL A 58 -5.00 2.34 -6.57
CA VAL A 58 -3.71 1.81 -6.11
C VAL A 58 -3.85 0.36 -5.63
N ASN A 59 -4.94 0.04 -4.92
CA ASN A 59 -5.23 -1.31 -4.46
C ASN A 59 -5.35 -2.34 -5.60
N LYS A 60 -5.67 -1.93 -6.84
CA LYS A 60 -5.70 -2.83 -8.01
C LYS A 60 -4.31 -3.40 -8.34
N LEU A 61 -3.23 -2.73 -7.94
CA LEU A 61 -1.86 -3.20 -8.10
C LEU A 61 -1.52 -4.40 -7.19
N SER A 62 -2.39 -4.78 -6.26
CA SER A 62 -2.22 -5.98 -5.41
C SER A 62 -2.04 -7.28 -6.19
N VAL A 63 -2.44 -7.31 -7.46
CA VAL A 63 -2.21 -8.45 -8.37
C VAL A 63 -0.76 -8.57 -8.85
N VAL A 64 0.05 -7.51 -8.70
CA VAL A 64 1.46 -7.46 -9.10
C VAL A 64 2.32 -7.86 -7.89
N ALA A 65 2.41 -9.16 -7.65
CA ALA A 65 3.04 -9.71 -6.44
C ALA A 65 4.56 -9.46 -6.33
N SER A 66 5.23 -9.06 -7.41
CA SER A 66 6.67 -8.76 -7.44
C SER A 66 7.00 -7.30 -7.17
N LEU A 67 6.00 -6.43 -6.97
CA LEU A 67 6.22 -5.00 -6.80
C LEU A 67 6.89 -4.69 -5.45
N GLU A 68 8.05 -4.04 -5.51
CA GLU A 68 8.89 -3.68 -4.36
C GLU A 68 8.88 -2.16 -4.11
N HIS A 69 8.81 -1.36 -5.18
CA HIS A 69 8.89 0.08 -5.14
C HIS A 69 7.74 0.70 -5.96
N LEU A 70 7.00 1.60 -5.32
CA LEU A 70 5.88 2.33 -5.92
C LEU A 70 6.04 3.83 -5.64
N MET A 71 6.23 4.61 -6.70
CA MET A 71 6.32 6.08 -6.63
C MET A 71 4.99 6.69 -7.07
N LEU A 72 4.40 7.48 -6.18
CA LEU A 72 3.09 8.14 -6.33
C LEU A 72 3.17 9.63 -5.97
N GLU A 73 4.37 10.20 -5.94
CA GLU A 73 4.60 11.61 -5.69
C GLU A 73 3.82 12.46 -6.70
N ASN A 74 3.37 13.64 -6.26
CA ASN A 74 2.62 14.57 -7.10
C ASN A 74 1.38 13.96 -7.78
N THR A 75 0.85 12.87 -7.26
CA THR A 75 -0.48 12.36 -7.64
C THR A 75 -1.57 13.15 -6.92
N LYS A 76 -2.81 13.08 -7.42
CA LYS A 76 -3.98 13.73 -6.81
C LYS A 76 -4.64 12.88 -5.72
N LEU A 77 -3.86 12.04 -5.05
CA LEU A 77 -4.36 11.05 -4.10
C LEU A 77 -4.95 11.74 -2.87
N GLU A 78 -6.26 11.59 -2.64
CA GLU A 78 -6.96 12.32 -1.57
C GLU A 78 -6.85 11.65 -0.20
N ASN A 79 -6.98 10.32 -0.14
CA ASN A 79 -6.99 9.55 1.11
C ASN A 79 -6.33 8.19 0.90
N ILE A 80 -5.55 7.72 1.88
CA ILE A 80 -4.96 6.37 1.93
C ILE A 80 -5.66 5.58 3.03
N TYR A 81 -6.18 4.40 2.72
CA TYR A 81 -6.89 3.57 3.70
C TYR A 81 -6.66 2.09 3.42
N PHE A 82 -6.47 1.31 4.47
CA PHE A 82 -6.37 -0.14 4.35
C PHE A 82 -7.72 -0.74 4.73
N ASP A 83 -8.34 -1.45 3.80
CA ASP A 83 -9.60 -2.13 4.08
C ASP A 83 -9.36 -3.24 5.10
N SER A 84 -9.81 -3.03 6.33
CA SER A 84 -9.69 -4.00 7.44
C SER A 84 -10.52 -5.26 7.20
N SER A 85 -11.45 -5.23 6.25
CA SER A 85 -12.28 -6.39 5.85
C SER A 85 -11.64 -7.23 4.75
N SER A 86 -10.62 -6.71 4.06
CA SER A 86 -9.87 -7.46 3.06
C SER A 86 -8.80 -8.32 3.74
N ILE A 87 -8.81 -9.64 3.49
CA ILE A 87 -7.79 -10.56 4.02
C ILE A 87 -6.45 -10.15 3.41
N PRO A 88 -5.49 -9.63 4.21
CA PRO A 88 -4.22 -9.20 3.66
C PRO A 88 -3.46 -10.45 3.18
N PHE A 89 -2.88 -10.39 1.99
CA PHE A 89 -2.00 -11.44 1.48
C PHE A 89 -0.56 -11.05 1.73
N PHE A 90 0.25 -12.01 2.19
CA PHE A 90 1.69 -11.86 2.31
C PHE A 90 2.36 -13.04 1.62
N ASN A 91 3.31 -12.77 0.72
CA ASN A 91 3.99 -13.78 -0.09
C ASN A 91 3.05 -14.75 -0.81
N GLY A 92 1.95 -14.24 -1.37
CA GLY A 92 0.99 -15.02 -2.15
C GLY A 92 0.05 -15.91 -1.34
N ARG A 93 0.04 -15.84 0.00
CA ARG A 93 -0.94 -16.53 0.85
C ARG A 93 -1.73 -15.54 1.71
N PRO A 94 -3.00 -15.85 2.04
CA PRO A 94 -3.74 -15.05 3.00
C PRO A 94 -3.04 -15.11 4.36
N ILE A 95 -2.88 -13.95 5.00
CA ILE A 95 -2.48 -13.84 6.40
C ILE A 95 -3.64 -14.38 7.22
N LYS A 96 -3.38 -15.38 8.06
CA LYS A 96 -4.39 -15.94 8.95
C LYS A 96 -4.72 -14.93 10.04
N ASP A 97 -5.96 -14.95 10.54
CA ASP A 97 -6.38 -14.06 11.62
C ASP A 97 -5.47 -14.16 12.85
N ASP A 98 -5.00 -15.36 13.20
CA ASP A 98 -4.09 -15.57 14.34
C ASP A 98 -2.70 -14.96 14.10
N GLU A 99 -2.20 -14.96 12.85
CA GLU A 99 -0.93 -14.32 12.51
C GLU A 99 -1.05 -12.80 12.56
N ARG A 100 -2.17 -12.26 12.06
CA ARG A 100 -2.47 -10.82 12.15
C ARG A 100 -2.55 -10.40 13.63
N ARG A 101 -3.36 -11.10 14.43
CA ARG A 101 -3.49 -10.80 15.87
C ARG A 101 -2.15 -10.94 16.60
N GLY A 102 -1.38 -11.97 16.30
CA GLY A 102 -0.04 -12.15 16.86
C GLY A 102 0.88 -10.96 16.56
N ALA A 103 0.91 -10.51 15.31
CA ALA A 103 1.69 -9.33 14.91
C ALA A 103 1.18 -8.03 15.57
N GLU A 104 -0.14 -7.87 15.72
CA GLU A 104 -0.74 -6.75 16.44
C GLU A 104 -0.32 -6.75 17.92
N TYR A 105 -0.36 -7.91 18.59
CA TYR A 105 0.13 -8.05 19.97
C TYR A 105 1.61 -7.74 20.10
N ASP A 106 2.45 -8.25 19.20
CA ASP A 106 3.89 -7.99 19.21
C ASP A 106 4.19 -6.51 19.00
N TYR A 107 3.45 -5.84 18.11
CA TYR A 107 3.55 -4.40 17.88
C TYR A 107 3.17 -3.61 19.14
N ILE A 108 2.00 -3.89 19.74
CA ILE A 108 1.57 -3.22 20.98
C ILE A 108 2.62 -3.40 22.08
N ARG A 109 3.09 -4.64 22.30
CA ARG A 109 4.09 -4.94 23.33
C ARG A 109 5.40 -4.21 23.10
N LYS A 110 5.87 -4.15 21.85
CA LYS A 110 7.11 -3.48 21.49
C LYS A 110 7.10 -1.99 21.86
N TYR A 111 5.99 -1.31 21.63
CA TYR A 111 5.88 0.15 21.83
C TYR A 111 5.19 0.55 23.15
N ALA A 112 4.73 -0.41 23.96
CA ALA A 112 4.03 -0.15 25.23
C ALA A 112 4.80 0.75 26.21
N LEU A 113 6.11 0.52 26.36
CA LEU A 113 6.93 1.31 27.30
C LEU A 113 7.12 2.75 26.82
N GLU A 114 7.20 2.96 25.51
CA GLU A 114 7.31 4.29 24.92
C GLU A 114 5.98 5.03 25.04
N TRP A 115 4.87 4.35 24.70
CA TRP A 115 3.53 4.89 24.89
C TRP A 115 3.28 5.36 26.32
N ILE A 116 3.67 4.57 27.33
CA ILE A 116 3.49 4.95 28.75
C ILE A 116 4.27 6.22 29.10
N LYS A 117 5.42 6.47 28.46
CA LYS A 117 6.24 7.66 28.71
C LYS A 117 5.69 8.92 28.04
N VAL A 118 5.14 8.78 26.84
CA VAL A 118 4.70 9.92 26.01
C VAL A 118 3.21 10.23 26.14
N LYS A 119 2.41 9.33 26.71
CA LYS A 119 0.97 9.60 26.93
C LYS A 119 0.78 10.78 27.89
N ASN A 120 -0.13 11.69 27.56
CA ASN A 120 -0.40 12.95 28.26
C ASN A 120 0.78 13.93 28.29
N THR A 121 1.74 13.80 27.38
CA THR A 121 2.83 14.76 27.20
C THR A 121 2.71 15.46 25.84
N ALA A 122 3.58 16.44 25.57
CA ALA A 122 3.58 17.14 24.28
C ALA A 122 3.96 16.21 23.11
N GLU A 123 4.71 15.15 23.42
CA GLU A 123 5.22 14.15 22.48
C GLU A 123 4.17 13.11 22.06
N GLU A 124 3.02 13.04 22.74
CA GLU A 124 1.94 12.10 22.41
C GLU A 124 1.54 12.18 20.93
N LYS A 125 1.39 13.40 20.40
CA LYS A 125 1.00 13.63 19.01
C LYS A 125 2.05 13.12 18.02
N LEU A 126 3.33 13.20 18.37
CA LEU A 126 4.43 12.71 17.52
C LEU A 126 4.42 11.18 17.50
N PHE A 127 4.27 10.55 18.66
CA PHE A 127 4.14 9.10 18.76
C PHE A 127 2.94 8.59 17.95
N LEU A 128 1.77 9.25 18.06
CA LEU A 128 0.58 8.84 17.31
C LEU A 128 0.67 9.12 15.81
N LEU A 129 1.51 10.07 15.38
CA LEU A 129 1.79 10.28 13.96
C LEU A 129 2.62 9.13 13.39
N GLU A 130 3.61 8.65 14.14
CA GLU A 130 4.44 7.50 13.77
C GLU A 130 3.67 6.16 13.90
N HIS A 131 2.82 6.04 14.92
CA HIS A 131 2.06 4.85 15.27
C HIS A 131 0.55 5.07 15.14
N ASN A 132 0.12 5.42 13.92
CA ASN A 132 -1.24 5.85 13.60
C ASN A 132 -2.39 4.89 13.95
N ARG A 133 -2.10 3.60 14.18
CA ARG A 133 -3.08 2.58 14.62
C ARG A 133 -2.93 2.14 16.07
N TYR A 134 -2.00 2.72 16.83
CA TYR A 134 -1.69 2.24 18.17
C TYR A 134 -2.89 2.32 19.13
N LEU A 135 -3.64 3.43 19.10
CA LEU A 135 -4.84 3.60 19.94
C LEU A 135 -5.97 2.61 19.58
N GLU A 136 -6.23 2.43 18.28
CA GLU A 136 -7.21 1.46 17.80
C GLU A 136 -6.89 0.04 18.29
N LEU A 137 -5.60 -0.34 18.21
CA LEU A 137 -5.12 -1.66 18.57
C LEU A 137 -5.17 -1.95 20.07
N ILE A 138 -4.93 -0.96 20.94
CA ILE A 138 -5.07 -1.16 22.39
C ILE A 138 -6.55 -1.28 22.78
N GLU A 139 -7.44 -0.48 22.19
CA GLU A 139 -8.88 -0.50 22.49
C GLU A 139 -9.56 -1.80 22.00
N SER A 140 -9.12 -2.34 20.86
CA SER A 140 -9.67 -3.59 20.32
C SER A 140 -9.29 -4.83 21.12
N ASN A 141 -8.19 -4.78 21.87
CA ASN A 141 -7.64 -5.92 22.63
C ASN A 141 -8.06 -5.96 24.11
N ASP A 142 -8.77 -4.95 24.60
CA ASP A 142 -9.37 -4.93 25.95
C ASP A 142 -10.75 -5.63 26.02
N ARG A 143 -11.21 -6.26 24.93
CA ARG A 143 -12.47 -7.03 24.83
C ARG A 143 -12.24 -8.53 24.74
#